data_AF-A0A6G6KA47-F1
#
_entry.id   AF-A0A6G6KA47-F1
#
_cell.length_a   1.000
_cell.length_b   1.000
_cell.length_c   1.000
_cell.angle_alpha   90.00
_cell.angle_beta   90.00
_cell.angle_gamma   90.00
#
_symmetry.space_group_name_H-M   'P 1'
#
loop_
_entity.id
_entity.type
_entity.pdbx_description
1 polymer ?
#
loop_
_entity_poly.entity_id
_entity_poly.type
_entity_poly.pdbx_seq_one_letter_code
_entity_poly.pdbx_strand_id
1 'polypeptide(L)'
;MKARSLSLALTTLAAIALIGCASSDISSTRSQLSSAGFFEVTPKGPKQEKLYAEAPAYKMHQITAEGKTLYVYKDEKRGTAFVGDTLKFRQYQRLLMQENTAEQEAVLMPPDLAMGWYGAYGPYFHGPRYGTLRHYR
;
A
#
# COMPACT_ATOMS: atom_id res chain seq x y z
N MET A 1 -16.27 23.16 -66.37
CA MET A 1 -15.42 22.27 -65.55
C MET A 1 -15.80 22.48 -64.09
N LYS A 2 -16.17 21.41 -63.38
CA LYS A 2 -16.83 21.45 -62.04
C LYS A 2 -15.87 21.92 -60.94
N ALA A 3 -16.14 23.06 -60.32
CA ALA A 3 -15.51 23.48 -59.07
C ALA A 3 -16.31 22.90 -57.90
N ARG A 4 -15.63 22.11 -57.07
CA ARG A 4 -16.21 21.26 -56.03
C ARG A 4 -16.47 22.08 -54.75
N SER A 5 -17.68 21.95 -54.24
CA SER A 5 -18.16 22.43 -52.95
C SER A 5 -17.33 21.86 -51.79
N LEU A 6 -16.95 22.69 -50.82
CA LEU A 6 -16.44 22.23 -49.52
C LEU A 6 -17.02 23.11 -48.40
N SER A 7 -17.97 22.51 -47.69
CA SER A 7 -18.74 23.06 -46.58
C SER A 7 -17.84 23.43 -45.39
N LEU A 8 -17.93 24.66 -44.89
CA LEU A 8 -17.37 25.05 -43.59
C LEU A 8 -18.24 24.43 -42.48
N ALA A 9 -17.83 23.27 -41.97
CA ALA A 9 -18.36 22.72 -40.72
C ALA A 9 -17.48 23.22 -39.56
N LEU A 10 -18.08 24.05 -38.71
CA LEU A 10 -17.49 24.66 -37.52
C LEU A 10 -17.29 23.59 -36.45
N THR A 11 -16.06 23.11 -36.29
CA THR A 11 -15.68 22.08 -35.29
C THR A 11 -15.69 22.69 -33.89
N THR A 12 -16.70 22.37 -33.08
CA THR A 12 -16.73 22.65 -31.64
C THR A 12 -15.78 21.70 -30.90
N LEU A 13 -14.71 22.27 -30.35
CA LEU A 13 -13.69 21.56 -29.58
C LEU A 13 -14.28 21.12 -28.22
N ALA A 14 -14.54 19.83 -28.06
CA ALA A 14 -14.93 19.25 -26.77
C ALA A 14 -13.70 19.22 -25.83
N ALA A 15 -13.71 20.06 -24.80
CA ALA A 15 -12.75 19.99 -23.71
C ALA A 15 -13.06 18.75 -22.86
N ILE A 16 -12.29 17.68 -23.06
CA ILE A 16 -12.30 16.51 -22.15
C ILE A 16 -11.54 16.93 -20.89
N ALA A 17 -12.29 17.25 -19.84
CA ALA A 17 -11.73 17.42 -18.51
C ALA A 17 -11.16 16.06 -18.06
N LEU A 18 -9.83 15.96 -18.02
CA LEU A 18 -9.11 14.89 -17.34
C LEU A 18 -9.36 15.04 -15.84
N ILE A 19 -10.46 14.48 -15.34
CA ILE A 19 -10.65 14.24 -13.92
C ILE A 19 -9.71 13.08 -13.57
N GLY A 20 -8.51 13.44 -13.10
CA GLY A 20 -7.45 12.51 -12.71
C GLY A 20 -7.95 11.46 -11.71
N CYS A 21 -7.61 10.22 -11.99
CA CYS A 21 -8.16 9.02 -11.38
C CYS A 21 -7.55 8.73 -9.99
N ALA A 22 -7.74 9.60 -9.00
CA ALA A 22 -7.17 9.40 -7.65
C ALA A 22 -7.78 8.22 -6.85
N SER A 23 -8.77 7.51 -7.40
CA SER A 23 -9.35 6.30 -6.78
C SER A 23 -8.74 4.99 -7.29
N SER A 24 -7.96 5.00 -8.38
CA SER A 24 -7.36 3.77 -8.91
C SER A 24 -6.15 3.31 -8.09
N ASP A 25 -5.39 4.26 -7.53
CA ASP A 25 -4.12 4.00 -6.82
C ASP A 25 -4.27 3.21 -5.51
N ILE A 26 -5.39 3.35 -4.79
CA ILE A 26 -5.60 2.65 -3.52
C ILE A 26 -5.97 1.17 -3.77
N SER A 27 -6.82 0.92 -4.77
CA SER A 27 -7.15 -0.44 -5.21
C SER A 27 -5.94 -1.18 -5.76
N SER A 28 -5.07 -0.51 -6.53
CA SER A 28 -3.84 -1.10 -7.03
C SER A 28 -2.85 -1.37 -5.90
N THR A 29 -2.65 -0.41 -4.98
CA THR A 29 -1.75 -0.58 -3.82
C THR A 29 -2.12 -1.80 -2.98
N ARG A 30 -3.41 -1.99 -2.68
CA ARG A 30 -3.87 -3.18 -1.96
C ARG A 30 -3.57 -4.48 -2.70
N SER A 31 -3.84 -4.52 -4.00
CA SER A 31 -3.56 -5.69 -4.83
C SER A 31 -2.07 -6.03 -4.84
N GLN A 32 -1.21 -5.01 -4.99
CA GLN A 32 0.24 -5.15 -4.95
C GLN A 32 0.74 -5.63 -3.58
N LEU A 33 0.26 -5.05 -2.47
CA LEU A 33 0.65 -5.46 -1.11
C LEU A 33 0.23 -6.90 -0.82
N SER A 34 -0.99 -7.27 -1.22
CA SER A 34 -1.49 -8.64 -1.07
C SER A 34 -0.67 -9.62 -1.92
N SER A 35 -0.33 -9.26 -3.15
CA SER A 35 0.51 -10.06 -4.05
C SER A 35 1.96 -10.18 -3.56
N ALA A 36 2.46 -9.16 -2.85
CA ALA A 36 3.75 -9.21 -2.16
C ALA A 36 3.73 -10.04 -0.87
N GLY A 37 2.56 -10.53 -0.46
CA GLY A 37 2.36 -11.38 0.71
C GLY A 37 2.21 -10.63 2.03
N PHE A 38 1.86 -9.33 2.01
CA PHE A 38 1.48 -8.61 3.22
C PHE A 38 0.20 -9.20 3.83
N PHE A 39 0.12 -9.19 5.16
CA PHE A 39 -1.08 -9.60 5.88
C PHE A 39 -2.01 -8.41 6.04
N GLU A 40 -3.23 -8.51 5.51
CA GLU A 40 -4.30 -7.58 5.80
C GLU A 40 -4.88 -7.89 7.18
N VAL A 41 -4.77 -6.93 8.11
CA VAL A 41 -5.23 -7.06 9.49
C VAL A 41 -6.29 -6.01 9.77
N THR A 42 -7.47 -6.46 10.19
CA THR A 42 -8.48 -5.60 10.80
C THR A 42 -8.09 -5.39 12.27
N PRO A 43 -7.91 -4.15 12.74
CA PRO A 43 -7.71 -3.86 14.16
C PRO A 43 -8.84 -4.45 14.99
N LYS A 44 -8.49 -5.20 16.04
CA LYS A 44 -9.44 -5.80 16.97
C LYS A 44 -9.05 -5.46 18.40
N GLY A 45 -9.95 -4.77 19.10
CA GLY A 45 -9.79 -4.41 20.49
C GLY A 45 -9.03 -3.10 20.70
N PRO A 46 -9.09 -2.55 21.92
CA PRO A 46 -8.79 -1.14 22.17
C PRO A 46 -7.34 -0.76 21.85
N LYS A 47 -6.39 -1.67 22.09
CA LYS A 47 -4.97 -1.41 21.83
C LYS A 47 -4.66 -1.33 20.33
N GLN A 48 -5.16 -2.26 19.53
CA GLN A 48 -4.94 -2.26 18.08
C GLN A 48 -5.67 -1.07 17.43
N GLU A 49 -6.90 -0.79 17.85
CA GLU A 49 -7.69 0.35 17.35
C GLU A 49 -7.01 1.70 17.62
N LYS A 50 -6.47 1.90 18.83
CA LYS A 50 -5.73 3.11 19.19
C LYS A 50 -4.49 3.30 18.31
N LEU A 51 -3.64 2.26 18.21
CA LEU A 51 -2.42 2.31 17.41
C LEU A 51 -2.71 2.51 15.92
N TYR A 52 -3.79 1.91 15.43
CA TYR A 52 -4.28 2.11 14.07
C TYR A 52 -4.74 3.55 13.84
N ALA A 53 -5.48 4.14 14.79
CA ALA A 53 -5.93 5.53 14.70
C ALA A 53 -4.74 6.51 14.64
N GLU A 54 -3.70 6.26 15.44
CA GLU A 54 -2.49 7.10 15.53
C GLU A 54 -1.55 6.99 14.33
N ALA A 55 -1.60 5.87 13.58
CA ALA A 55 -0.72 5.69 12.42
C ALA A 55 -1.12 6.59 11.24
N PRO A 56 -0.15 7.16 10.49
CA PRO A 56 -0.45 7.91 9.27
C PRO A 56 -1.00 7.00 8.17
N ALA A 57 -2.06 7.44 7.50
CA ALA A 57 -2.73 6.69 6.45
C ALA A 57 -1.97 6.74 5.11
N TYR A 58 -2.15 5.70 4.30
CA TYR A 58 -1.71 5.61 2.90
C TYR A 58 -0.22 5.81 2.65
N LYS A 59 0.62 5.53 3.64
CA LYS A 59 2.08 5.56 3.53
C LYS A 59 2.68 4.30 4.11
N MET A 60 3.78 3.87 3.51
CA MET A 60 4.58 2.78 4.05
C MET A 60 5.40 3.28 5.23
N HIS A 61 5.29 2.59 6.36
CA HIS A 61 6.07 2.89 7.56
C HIS A 61 6.96 1.73 7.91
N GLN A 62 8.23 2.02 8.19
CA GLN A 62 9.17 1.08 8.74
C GLN A 62 9.15 1.16 10.27
N ILE A 63 8.95 0.02 10.91
CA ILE A 63 9.04 -0.16 12.35
C ILE A 63 10.33 -0.93 12.62
N THR A 64 11.12 -0.45 13.58
CA THR A 64 12.28 -1.21 14.08
C THR A 64 12.11 -1.37 15.59
N ALA A 65 11.87 -2.59 16.04
CA ALA A 65 11.64 -2.92 17.45
C ALA A 65 12.22 -4.31 17.76
N GLU A 66 12.86 -4.46 18.92
CA GLU A 66 13.50 -5.72 19.35
C GLU A 66 14.43 -6.36 18.29
N GLY A 67 15.17 -5.54 17.56
CA GLY A 67 16.08 -6.01 16.50
C GLY A 67 15.37 -6.54 15.24
N LYS A 68 14.06 -6.34 15.13
CA LYS A 68 13.26 -6.75 13.97
C LYS A 68 12.71 -5.54 13.23
N THR A 69 12.69 -5.65 11.91
CA THR A 69 12.16 -4.63 11.01
C THR A 69 10.84 -5.09 10.40
N LEU A 70 9.82 -4.25 10.50
CA LEU A 70 8.48 -4.49 9.95
C LEU A 70 8.04 -3.30 9.10
N TYR A 71 7.08 -3.55 8.22
CA TYR A 71 6.53 -2.57 7.30
C TYR A 71 5.02 -2.55 7.44
N VAL A 72 4.46 -1.37 7.68
CA VAL A 72 3.04 -1.14 7.92
C VAL A 72 2.48 -0.13 6.94
N TYR A 73 1.32 -0.44 6.37
CA TYR A 73 0.55 0.47 5.55
C TYR A 73 -0.90 0.52 6.06
N LYS A 74 -1.39 1.70 6.42
CA LYS A 74 -2.75 1.92 6.89
C LYS A 74 -3.69 2.24 5.72
N ASP A 75 -4.67 1.37 5.48
CA ASP A 75 -5.79 1.58 4.56
C ASP A 75 -6.99 2.14 5.33
N GLU A 76 -7.01 3.46 5.49
CA GLU A 76 -8.04 4.18 6.25
C GLU A 76 -9.44 3.99 5.67
N LYS A 77 -9.56 3.88 4.34
CA LYS A 77 -10.84 3.70 3.63
C LYS A 77 -11.56 2.42 4.06
N ARG A 78 -10.81 1.37 4.39
CA ARG A 78 -11.37 0.04 4.73
C ARG A 78 -11.22 -0.34 6.20
N GLY A 79 -10.56 0.50 7.01
CA GLY A 79 -10.35 0.20 8.42
C GLY A 79 -9.34 -0.94 8.64
N THR A 80 -8.40 -1.15 7.72
CA THR A 80 -7.44 -2.26 7.76
C THR A 80 -6.01 -1.78 7.64
N ALA A 81 -5.07 -2.52 8.20
CA ALA A 81 -3.64 -2.30 8.02
C ALA A 81 -3.01 -3.50 7.31
N PHE A 82 -2.14 -3.23 6.34
CA PHE A 82 -1.25 -4.24 5.77
C PHE A 82 0.03 -4.26 6.57
N VAL A 83 0.48 -5.46 6.91
CA VAL A 83 1.74 -5.60 7.64
C VAL A 83 2.61 -6.71 7.07
N GLY A 84 3.91 -6.44 6.97
CA GLY A 84 4.89 -7.34 6.38
C GLY A 84 6.29 -7.15 6.96
N ASP A 85 7.20 -8.05 6.58
CA ASP A 85 8.62 -8.00 6.91
C ASP A 85 9.43 -7.42 5.74
N THR A 86 10.75 -7.34 5.89
CA THR A 86 11.67 -6.86 4.85
C THR A 86 11.59 -7.67 3.55
N LEU A 87 11.28 -8.98 3.59
CA LEU A 87 11.15 -9.77 2.37
C LEU A 87 9.90 -9.37 1.58
N LYS A 88 8.77 -9.22 2.26
CA LYS A 88 7.51 -8.76 1.66
C LYS A 88 7.65 -7.34 1.13
N PHE A 89 8.30 -6.45 1.88
CA PHE A 89 8.57 -5.09 1.41
C PHE A 89 9.43 -5.08 0.13
N ARG A 90 10.49 -5.89 0.05
CA ARG A 90 11.29 -6.02 -1.18
C ARG A 90 10.47 -6.58 -2.35
N GLN A 91 9.59 -7.55 -2.09
CA GLN A 91 8.70 -8.07 -3.12
C GLN A 91 7.73 -6.99 -3.61
N TYR A 92 7.20 -6.17 -2.70
CA TYR A 92 6.35 -5.03 -3.05
C TYR A 92 7.07 -4.01 -3.93
N GLN A 93 8.31 -3.62 -3.58
CA GLN A 93 9.12 -2.74 -4.45
C GLN A 93 9.30 -3.33 -5.84
N ARG A 94 9.57 -4.64 -5.96
CA ARG A 94 9.70 -5.31 -7.26
C ARG A 94 8.40 -5.26 -8.08
N LEU A 95 7.23 -5.32 -7.44
CA LEU A 95 5.94 -5.18 -8.13
C LEU A 95 5.74 -3.75 -8.64
N LEU A 96 6.08 -2.74 -7.84
CA LEU A 96 6.02 -1.33 -8.27
C LEU A 96 6.89 -1.09 -9.51
N MET A 97 8.11 -1.62 -9.53
CA MET A 97 9.02 -1.53 -10.67
C MET A 97 8.46 -2.21 -11.92
N GLN A 98 7.86 -3.40 -11.78
CA GLN A 98 7.26 -4.14 -12.91
C GLN A 98 6.06 -3.41 -13.51
N GLU A 99 5.30 -2.69 -12.69
CA GLU A 99 4.12 -1.94 -13.10
C GLU A 99 4.44 -0.49 -13.51
N ASN A 100 5.72 -0.11 -13.60
CA ASN A 100 6.18 1.26 -13.87
C ASN A 100 5.54 2.30 -12.93
N THR A 101 5.25 1.88 -11.69
CA THR A 101 4.71 2.74 -10.64
C THR A 101 5.86 3.35 -9.85
N ALA A 102 5.66 4.55 -9.30
CA ALA A 102 6.64 5.17 -8.42
C ALA A 102 6.94 4.25 -7.22
N GLU A 103 8.23 4.07 -6.92
CA GLU A 103 8.66 3.37 -5.71
C GLU A 103 8.10 4.05 -4.46
N GLN A 104 7.75 3.26 -3.46
CA GLN A 104 7.34 3.78 -2.16
C GLN A 104 8.49 3.69 -1.16
N GLU A 105 8.98 4.83 -0.71
CA GLU A 105 9.90 4.86 0.42
C GLU A 105 9.16 4.54 1.73
N ALA A 106 9.83 3.78 2.60
CA ALA A 106 9.32 3.50 3.93
C ALA A 106 9.79 4.58 4.90
N VAL A 107 8.83 5.27 5.54
CA VAL A 107 9.12 6.30 6.54
C VAL A 107 9.30 5.64 7.90
N LEU A 108 10.35 5.99 8.64
CA LEU A 108 10.53 5.44 9.98
C LEU A 108 9.39 5.87 10.90
N MET A 109 8.75 4.91 11.55
CA MET A 109 7.73 5.16 12.56
C MET A 109 8.35 5.69 13.86
N PRO A 110 7.73 6.64 14.57
CA PRO A 110 8.19 7.09 15.89
C PRO A 110 8.41 5.92 16.86
N PRO A 111 9.48 5.92 17.68
CA PRO A 111 9.86 4.76 18.49
C PRO A 111 8.78 4.26 19.47
N ASP A 112 8.03 5.19 20.06
CA ASP A 112 6.91 4.93 20.96
C ASP A 112 5.76 4.19 20.24
N LEU A 113 5.39 4.68 19.06
CA LEU A 113 4.38 4.04 18.22
C LEU A 113 4.88 2.68 17.68
N ALA A 114 6.16 2.62 17.27
CA ALA A 114 6.82 1.41 16.76
C ALA A 114 6.75 0.23 17.74
N MET A 115 7.07 0.47 19.02
CA MET A 115 6.98 -0.56 20.07
C MET A 115 5.53 -1.01 20.31
N GLY A 116 4.58 -0.08 20.27
CA GLY A 116 3.16 -0.38 20.38
C GLY A 116 2.68 -1.32 19.27
N TRP A 117 3.01 -1.00 18.02
CA TRP A 117 2.69 -1.81 16.85
C TRP A 117 3.35 -3.19 16.89
N TYR A 118 4.64 -3.25 17.25
CA TYR A 118 5.37 -4.50 17.42
C TYR A 118 4.66 -5.45 18.39
N GLY A 119 4.27 -4.95 19.56
CA GLY A 119 3.57 -5.76 20.57
C GLY A 119 2.12 -6.11 20.21
N ALA A 120 1.37 -5.19 19.61
CA ALA A 120 -0.06 -5.39 19.35
C ALA A 120 -0.34 -6.25 18.11
N TYR A 121 0.55 -6.25 17.13
CA TYR A 121 0.41 -7.01 15.89
C TYR A 121 1.41 -8.18 15.78
N GLY A 122 2.29 -8.35 16.78
CA GLY A 122 3.30 -9.42 16.91
C GLY A 122 2.90 -10.83 16.42
N PRO A 123 1.71 -11.35 16.75
CA PRO A 123 1.27 -12.68 16.29
C PRO A 123 1.20 -12.82 14.77
N TYR A 124 0.88 -11.72 14.07
CA TYR A 124 0.90 -11.66 12.61
C TYR A 124 2.29 -11.58 12.03
N PHE A 125 3.36 -11.60 12.85
CA PHE A 125 4.78 -11.53 12.46
C PHE A 125 5.62 -12.71 12.95
N HIS A 126 5.21 -13.35 14.04
CA HIS A 126 6.04 -14.32 14.78
C HIS A 126 5.29 -15.61 15.14
N GLY A 127 3.99 -15.72 14.81
CA GLY A 127 3.20 -16.91 15.11
C GLY A 127 3.63 -18.14 14.29
N PRO A 128 3.08 -19.34 14.53
CA PRO A 128 3.47 -20.60 13.89
C PRO A 128 3.51 -20.58 12.35
N ARG A 129 2.83 -19.62 11.70
CA ARG A 129 2.87 -19.38 10.26
C ARG A 129 4.14 -18.68 9.76
N TYR A 130 5.00 -18.21 10.65
CA TYR A 130 6.32 -17.63 10.35
C TYR A 130 7.47 -18.64 10.40
N GLY A 131 7.24 -19.82 10.99
CA GLY A 131 8.27 -20.84 11.18
C GLY A 131 8.41 -21.87 10.05
N THR A 132 7.46 -21.96 9.12
CA THR A 132 7.38 -23.10 8.18
C THR A 132 7.91 -22.86 6.77
N LEU A 133 8.46 -21.68 6.45
CA LEU A 133 9.05 -21.40 5.12
C LEU A 133 10.55 -21.11 5.15
N ARG A 134 11.28 -21.64 6.13
CA ARG A 134 12.76 -21.62 6.15
C ARG A 134 13.43 -22.97 5.89
N HIS A 135 12.64 -23.98 5.56
CA HIS A 135 13.14 -25.30 5.13
C HIS A 135 12.42 -25.73 3.86
N TYR A 136 12.75 -25.14 2.72
CA TYR A 136 12.84 -25.93 1.50
C TYR A 136 14.05 -25.45 0.70
N ARG A 137 14.90 -26.43 0.45
CA ARG A 137 16.21 -26.41 -0.19
C ARG A 137 16.05 -26.16 -1.69
#